data_AF-A0AAX3SAF2-F1
#
_entry.id   AF-A0AAX3SAF2-F1
#
_cell.length_a   1.000
_cell.length_b   1.000
_cell.length_c   1.000
_cell.angle_alpha   90.00
_cell.angle_beta   90.00
_cell.angle_gamma   90.00
#
_symmetry.space_group_name_H-M   'P 1'
#
loop_
_entity.id
_entity.type
_entity.pdbx_description
1 polymer ?
#
loop_
_entity_poly.entity_id
_entity_poly.type
_entity_poly.pdbx_seq_one_letter_code
_entity_poly.pdbx_strand_id
1 'polypeptide(L)'
;MGHKALIERDEYGQVIAQTGPDGTRWAIERDALGQPVSIEGPENQRWQITRNERGQPLDVTGPEGTTAFAYENEQLPDRPTTVTDAVGATHQRERNALGHDTAQIDCSQQRTGYAYDRNGYLASATNALGYGVPVAGLGLPFRFAVRSD
;
A
#
# COMPACT_ATOMS: atom_id res chain seq x y z
N MET A 1 -38.03 1.15 19.28
CA MET A 1 -36.88 0.77 18.42
C MET A 1 -36.37 2.01 17.74
N GLY A 2 -35.13 2.40 18.00
CA GLY A 2 -34.51 3.59 17.41
C GLY A 2 -33.01 3.42 17.48
N HIS A 3 -32.47 2.65 16.53
CA HIS A 3 -31.04 2.48 16.34
C HIS A 3 -30.48 3.79 15.74
N LYS A 4 -30.29 4.82 16.56
CA LYS A 4 -29.78 6.11 16.11
C LYS A 4 -28.26 6.07 16.10
N ALA A 5 -27.67 6.33 14.94
CA ALA A 5 -26.25 6.67 14.84
C ALA A 5 -26.06 8.15 15.25
N LEU A 6 -24.93 8.46 15.89
CA LEU A 6 -24.50 9.82 16.18
C LEU A 6 -23.37 10.19 15.21
N ILE A 7 -23.45 11.39 14.63
CA ILE A 7 -22.42 11.94 13.74
C ILE A 7 -21.96 13.26 14.34
N GLU A 8 -20.66 13.34 14.61
CA GLU A 8 -19.98 14.55 15.08
C GLU A 8 -19.29 15.20 13.88
N ARG A 9 -19.37 16.53 13.80
CA ARG A 9 -18.80 17.32 12.71
C ARG A 9 -17.98 18.48 13.24
N ASP A 10 -16.97 18.90 12.48
CA ASP A 10 -16.23 20.13 12.73
C ASP A 10 -17.03 21.39 12.30
N GLU A 11 -16.43 22.57 12.48
CA GLU A 11 -17.00 23.86 12.09
C GLU A 11 -17.25 24.02 10.58
N TYR A 12 -16.56 23.22 9.75
CA TYR A 12 -16.71 23.18 8.29
C TYR A 12 -17.70 22.10 7.84
N GLY A 13 -18.32 21.39 8.78
CA GLY A 13 -19.29 20.32 8.50
C GLY A 13 -18.66 18.98 8.12
N GLN A 14 -17.34 18.82 8.21
CA GLN A 14 -16.67 17.55 7.97
C GLN A 14 -16.90 16.59 9.13
N VAL A 15 -17.04 15.29 8.85
CA VAL A 15 -17.25 14.28 9.89
C VAL A 15 -15.94 14.03 10.63
N ILE A 16 -15.98 14.18 11.96
CA ILE A 16 -14.85 13.93 12.88
C ILE A 16 -15.07 12.69 13.73
N ALA A 17 -16.33 12.26 13.92
CA ALA A 17 -16.64 10.97 14.54
C ALA A 17 -18.01 10.44 14.14
N GLN A 18 -18.15 9.12 14.22
CA GLN A 18 -19.40 8.41 14.04
C GLN A 18 -19.53 7.34 15.12
N THR A 19 -20.65 7.33 15.83
CA THR A 19 -21.02 6.27 16.76
C THR A 19 -22.21 5.51 16.22
N GLY A 20 -22.03 4.21 15.98
CA GLY A 20 -23.07 3.29 15.54
C GLY A 20 -24.11 3.04 16.63
N PRO A 21 -25.29 2.48 16.27
CA PRO A 21 -26.32 2.15 17.24
C PRO A 21 -25.94 1.05 18.25
N ASP A 22 -24.90 0.29 17.95
CA ASP A 22 -24.25 -0.71 18.80
C ASP A 22 -23.26 -0.09 19.80
N GLY A 23 -23.03 1.22 19.73
CA GLY A 23 -22.06 1.93 20.54
C GLY A 23 -20.65 1.94 19.96
N THR A 24 -20.41 1.28 18.83
CA THR A 24 -19.11 1.29 18.16
C THR A 24 -18.81 2.70 17.66
N ARG A 25 -17.68 3.26 18.10
CA ARG A 25 -17.25 4.62 17.73
C ARG A 25 -16.02 4.57 16.83
N TRP A 26 -16.05 5.41 15.81
CA TRP A 26 -14.91 5.74 14.97
C TRP A 26 -14.68 7.25 15.01
N ALA A 27 -13.43 7.67 15.09
CA ALA A 27 -13.03 9.07 15.05
C ALA A 27 -11.89 9.28 14.04
N ILE A 28 -11.83 10.48 13.47
CA ILE A 28 -10.79 10.86 12.51
C ILE A 28 -10.29 12.25 12.81
N GLU A 29 -8.97 12.36 12.93
CA GLU A 29 -8.25 13.61 13.01
C GLU A 29 -7.59 13.90 11.67
N ARG A 30 -7.64 15.16 11.24
CA ARG A 30 -7.11 15.61 9.96
C ARG A 30 -6.14 16.78 10.16
N ASP A 31 -5.17 16.88 9.27
CA ASP A 31 -4.31 18.07 9.18
C ASP A 31 -5.05 19.26 8.54
N ALA A 32 -4.34 20.39 8.43
CA ALA A 32 -4.87 21.61 7.80
C ALA A 32 -5.21 21.44 6.31
N LEU A 33 -4.73 20.38 5.65
CA LEU A 33 -5.04 20.04 4.26
C LEU A 33 -6.23 19.06 4.16
N GLY A 34 -6.85 18.70 5.28
CA GLY A 34 -7.95 17.75 5.36
C GLY A 34 -7.51 16.28 5.23
N GLN A 35 -6.21 16.00 5.28
CA GLN A 35 -5.68 14.63 5.19
C GLN A 35 -5.73 13.94 6.55
N PRO A 36 -6.14 12.67 6.63
CA PRO A 36 -6.16 11.93 7.89
C PRO A 36 -4.77 11.79 8.48
N VAL A 37 -4.62 12.12 9.78
CA VAL A 37 -3.39 11.94 10.57
C VAL A 37 -3.56 10.94 11.70
N SER A 38 -4.78 10.81 12.24
CA SER A 38 -5.13 9.74 13.18
C SER A 38 -6.53 9.22 12.90
N ILE A 39 -6.72 7.92 13.04
CA ILE A 39 -8.04 7.28 13.03
C ILE A 39 -8.13 6.49 14.33
N GLU A 40 -9.21 6.66 15.06
CA GLU A 40 -9.51 5.91 16.28
C GLU A 40 -10.69 4.99 16.00
N GLY A 41 -10.55 3.73 16.38
CA GLY A 41 -11.58 2.71 16.28
C GLY A 41 -12.04 2.22 17.66
N PRO A 42 -12.88 1.18 17.68
CA PRO A 42 -13.25 0.51 18.93
C PRO A 42 -12.04 -0.09 19.65
N GLU A 43 -12.21 -0.44 20.93
CA GLU A 43 -11.19 -1.15 21.72
C GLU A 43 -9.84 -0.42 21.83
N ASN A 44 -9.86 0.91 21.81
CA ASN A 44 -8.66 1.77 21.81
C ASN A 44 -7.72 1.52 20.61
N GLN A 45 -8.24 0.95 19.51
CA GLN A 45 -7.50 0.84 18.27
C GLN A 45 -7.21 2.24 17.73
N ARG A 46 -5.96 2.49 17.34
CA ARG A 46 -5.52 3.76 16.79
C ARG A 46 -4.62 3.52 15.60
N TRP A 47 -4.87 4.24 14.53
CA TRP A 47 -3.98 4.39 13.40
C TRP A 47 -3.39 5.79 13.38
N GLN A 48 -2.12 5.89 12.98
CA GLN A 48 -1.40 7.13 12.77
C GLN A 48 -0.73 7.10 11.41
N ILE A 49 -0.77 8.23 10.71
CA ILE A 49 -0.19 8.35 9.36
C ILE A 49 0.80 9.51 9.36
N THR A 50 2.07 9.22 9.08
CA THR A 50 3.09 10.23 8.79
C THR A 50 3.20 10.40 7.27
N ARG A 51 3.53 11.60 6.82
CA ARG A 51 3.64 11.91 5.39
C ARG A 51 4.89 12.75 5.13
N ASN A 52 5.46 12.59 3.93
CA ASN A 52 6.50 13.49 3.44
C ASN A 52 5.90 14.83 2.98
N GLU A 53 6.75 15.77 2.55
CA GLU A 53 6.35 17.10 2.07
C GLU A 53 5.43 17.07 0.84
N ARG A 54 5.43 15.96 0.08
CA ARG A 54 4.56 15.74 -1.07
C ARG A 54 3.19 15.18 -0.66
N GLY A 55 2.95 14.99 0.63
CA GLY A 55 1.73 14.40 1.18
C GLY A 55 1.66 12.88 0.99
N GLN A 56 2.77 12.20 0.70
CA GLN A 56 2.79 10.75 0.51
C GLN A 56 3.03 10.05 1.86
N PRO A 57 2.31 8.97 2.20
CA PRO A 57 2.51 8.25 3.46
C PRO A 57 3.94 7.73 3.58
N LEU A 58 4.61 8.01 4.70
CA LEU A 58 5.90 7.42 5.06
C LEU A 58 5.69 6.24 5.99
N ASP A 59 4.89 6.41 7.03
CA ASP A 59 4.53 5.38 7.99
C ASP A 59 3.02 5.36 8.19
N VAL A 60 2.48 4.16 8.28
CA VAL A 60 1.12 3.90 8.77
C VAL A 60 1.25 2.95 9.95
N THR A 61 1.09 3.48 11.15
CA THR A 61 1.16 2.71 12.39
C THR A 61 -0.25 2.37 12.84
N GLY A 62 -0.55 1.09 13.02
CA GLY A 62 -1.81 0.57 13.55
C GLY A 62 -1.58 -0.43 14.69
N PRO A 63 -2.65 -1.06 15.20
CA PRO A 63 -2.55 -2.11 16.23
C PRO A 63 -1.65 -3.30 15.84
N GLU A 64 -1.59 -3.61 14.55
CA GLU A 64 -0.77 -4.67 13.97
C GLU A 64 0.72 -4.32 13.86
N GLY A 65 1.10 -3.05 14.04
CA GLY A 65 2.45 -2.53 13.86
C GLY A 65 2.52 -1.43 12.79
N THR A 66 3.73 -1.16 12.28
CA THR A 66 3.98 -0.05 11.35
C THR A 66 4.28 -0.58 9.95
N THR A 67 3.50 -0.13 8.96
CA THR A 67 3.87 -0.27 7.54
C THR A 67 4.60 0.99 7.08
N ALA A 68 5.83 0.83 6.58
CA ALA A 68 6.66 1.93 6.09
C ALA A 68 6.79 1.92 4.56
N PHE A 69 6.90 3.10 3.96
CA PHE A 69 6.95 3.31 2.52
C PHE A 69 8.14 4.21 2.14
N ALA A 70 8.86 3.85 1.08
CA ALA A 70 9.89 4.69 0.48
C ALA A 70 9.57 4.98 -0.99
N TYR A 71 9.94 6.18 -1.46
CA TYR A 71 9.64 6.70 -2.80
C TYR A 71 10.92 7.25 -3.43
N GLU A 72 11.74 6.36 -3.97
CA GLU A 72 13.06 6.74 -4.50
C GLU A 72 13.04 6.98 -6.02
N ASN A 73 11.94 6.65 -6.70
CA ASN A 73 11.80 6.87 -8.13
C ASN A 73 11.20 8.25 -8.44
N GLU A 74 12.06 9.20 -8.80
CA GLU A 74 11.65 10.57 -9.13
C GLU A 74 10.70 10.66 -10.34
N GLN A 75 10.77 9.72 -11.29
CA GLN A 75 9.89 9.69 -12.47
C GLN A 75 8.48 9.20 -12.14
N LEU A 76 8.34 8.46 -11.04
CA LEU A 76 7.08 7.91 -10.55
C LEU A 76 6.93 8.25 -9.07
N PRO A 77 6.81 9.54 -8.71
CA PRO A 77 6.90 9.97 -7.32
C PRO A 77 5.78 9.39 -6.46
N ASP A 78 4.58 9.19 -7.00
CA ASP A 78 3.41 8.70 -6.26
C ASP A 78 3.37 7.18 -6.10
N ARG A 79 4.52 6.54 -6.32
CA ARG A 79 4.61 5.11 -6.46
C ARG A 79 5.75 4.59 -5.57
N PRO A 80 5.46 3.90 -4.45
CA PRO A 80 6.49 3.48 -3.51
C PRO A 80 7.43 2.46 -4.17
N THR A 81 8.73 2.67 -4.02
CA THR A 81 9.79 1.74 -4.44
C THR A 81 9.97 0.63 -3.43
N THR A 82 9.74 0.92 -2.15
CA THR A 82 9.87 -0.04 -1.04
C THR A 82 8.64 0.03 -0.14
N VAL A 83 8.17 -1.13 0.30
CA VAL A 83 7.14 -1.27 1.33
C VAL A 83 7.64 -2.28 2.36
N THR A 84 7.75 -1.86 3.62
CA THR A 84 8.03 -2.74 4.74
C THR A 84 6.74 -2.89 5.53
N ASP A 85 6.24 -4.11 5.65
CA ASP A 85 5.00 -4.37 6.39
C ASP A 85 5.21 -4.34 7.91
N ALA A 86 4.10 -4.46 8.65
CA ALA A 86 4.10 -4.40 10.10
C ALA A 86 4.90 -5.50 10.80
N VAL A 87 5.19 -6.62 10.11
CA VAL A 87 6.02 -7.71 10.64
C VAL A 87 7.49 -7.61 10.20
N GLY A 88 7.85 -6.55 9.47
CA GLY A 88 9.20 -6.26 9.01
C GLY A 88 9.56 -6.88 7.66
N ALA A 89 8.63 -7.57 7.00
CA ALA A 89 8.88 -8.09 5.66
C ALA A 89 8.89 -6.95 4.65
N THR A 90 9.99 -6.86 3.89
CA THR A 90 10.25 -5.77 2.96
C THR A 90 10.11 -6.23 1.52
N HIS A 91 9.34 -5.50 0.73
CA HIS A 91 9.15 -5.72 -0.69
C HIS A 91 9.62 -4.49 -1.47
N GLN A 92 10.28 -4.70 -2.61
CA GLN A 92 10.68 -3.63 -3.50
C GLN A 92 10.13 -3.82 -4.91
N ARG A 93 9.93 -2.71 -5.61
CA ARG A 93 9.46 -2.68 -7.00
C ARG A 93 10.27 -1.70 -7.82
N GLU A 94 10.78 -2.17 -8.94
CA GLU A 94 11.36 -1.35 -10.00
C GLU A 94 10.32 -1.18 -11.10
N ARG A 95 10.20 0.03 -11.67
CA ARG A 95 9.25 0.33 -12.74
C ARG A 95 9.88 1.14 -13.85
N ASN A 96 9.42 0.89 -15.07
CA ASN A 96 9.74 1.73 -16.22
C ASN A 96 8.92 3.04 -16.20
N ALA A 97 9.23 3.97 -17.11
CA ALA A 97 8.55 5.27 -17.21
C ALA A 97 7.04 5.19 -17.51
N LEU A 98 6.55 4.04 -18.01
CA LEU A 98 5.12 3.79 -18.21
C LEU A 98 4.42 3.27 -16.95
N GLY A 99 5.18 3.04 -15.87
CA GLY A 99 4.67 2.51 -14.60
C GLY A 99 4.55 0.98 -14.56
N HIS A 100 5.06 0.26 -15.56
CA HIS A 100 5.07 -1.21 -15.55
C HIS A 100 6.23 -1.72 -14.69
N ASP A 101 5.98 -2.72 -13.86
CA ASP A 101 6.98 -3.34 -13.00
C ASP A 101 8.03 -4.05 -13.87
N THR A 102 9.28 -3.61 -13.81
CA THR A 102 10.42 -4.27 -14.45
C THR A 102 11.10 -5.26 -13.52
N ALA A 103 10.89 -5.11 -12.21
CA ALA A 103 11.27 -6.10 -11.23
C ALA A 103 10.45 -6.00 -9.95
N GLN A 104 10.37 -7.13 -9.25
CA GLN A 104 9.88 -7.23 -7.89
C GLN A 104 10.92 -7.98 -7.05
N ILE A 105 11.27 -7.44 -5.90
CA ILE A 105 12.12 -8.09 -4.90
C ILE A 105 11.25 -8.42 -3.69
N ASP A 106 11.25 -9.69 -3.27
CA ASP A 106 10.52 -10.13 -2.08
C ASP A 106 11.33 -9.99 -0.79
N CYS A 107 10.72 -10.33 0.34
CA CYS A 107 11.33 -10.25 1.66
C CYS A 107 12.54 -11.19 1.83
N SER A 108 12.66 -12.23 1.00
CA SER A 108 13.82 -13.13 0.92
C SER A 108 14.90 -12.62 -0.04
N GLN A 109 14.80 -11.36 -0.48
CA GLN A 109 15.69 -10.71 -1.44
C GLN A 109 15.73 -11.40 -2.82
N GLN A 110 14.72 -12.22 -3.13
CA GLN A 110 14.63 -12.87 -4.43
C GLN A 110 14.02 -11.89 -5.43
N ARG A 111 14.74 -11.65 -6.53
CA ARG A 111 14.34 -10.73 -7.60
C ARG A 111 13.68 -11.46 -8.75
N THR A 112 12.45 -11.10 -9.07
CA THR A 112 11.75 -11.50 -10.30
C THR A 112 11.74 -10.34 -11.27
N GLY A 113 12.28 -10.53 -12.47
CA GLY A 113 12.35 -9.51 -13.52
C GLY A 113 11.26 -9.70 -14.58
N TYR A 114 10.84 -8.60 -15.21
CA TYR A 114 9.82 -8.58 -16.24
C TYR A 114 10.30 -7.74 -17.43
N ALA A 115 10.11 -8.27 -18.65
CA ALA A 115 10.40 -7.55 -19.88
C ALA A 115 9.11 -7.40 -20.70
N TYR A 116 9.00 -6.27 -21.40
CA TYR A 116 7.83 -5.91 -22.18
C TYR A 116 8.20 -5.74 -23.65
N ASP A 117 7.28 -6.07 -24.54
CA ASP A 117 7.41 -5.79 -25.96
C ASP A 117 7.18 -4.30 -26.26
N ARG A 118 7.35 -3.92 -27.53
CA ARG A 118 7.16 -2.53 -28.00
C ARG A 118 5.74 -1.98 -27.80
N ASN A 119 4.75 -2.86 -27.64
CA ASN A 119 3.36 -2.49 -27.45
C ASN A 119 3.03 -2.40 -25.94
N GLY A 120 4.00 -2.68 -25.06
CA GLY A 120 3.83 -2.67 -23.62
C GLY A 120 3.25 -3.96 -23.05
N TYR A 121 3.15 -5.04 -23.83
CA TYR A 121 2.71 -6.35 -23.33
C TYR A 121 3.87 -7.09 -22.68
N LEU A 122 3.59 -7.84 -21.61
CA LEU A 122 4.60 -8.66 -20.96
C LEU A 122 5.13 -9.71 -21.94
N ALA A 123 6.42 -9.64 -22.25
CA ALA A 123 7.10 -10.53 -23.18
C ALA A 123 7.74 -11.72 -22.45
N SER A 124 8.32 -11.49 -21.27
CA SER A 124 8.93 -12.55 -20.46
C SER A 124 8.97 -12.18 -18.98
N ALA A 125 8.99 -13.21 -18.13
CA ALA A 125 9.30 -13.09 -16.71
C ALA A 125 10.46 -14.01 -16.36
N THR A 126 11.39 -13.51 -15.55
CA THR A 126 12.60 -14.23 -15.11
C THR A 126 12.60 -14.31 -13.59
N ASN A 127 12.59 -15.52 -13.04
CA ASN A 127 12.66 -15.70 -11.60
C ASN A 127 14.09 -15.46 -11.05
N ALA A 128 14.24 -15.49 -9.73
CA ALA A 128 15.52 -15.21 -9.07
C ALA A 128 16.63 -16.24 -9.36
N LEU A 129 16.26 -17.43 -9.84
CA LEU A 129 17.21 -18.44 -10.29
C LEU A 129 17.67 -18.22 -11.75
N GLY A 130 17.19 -17.16 -12.42
CA GLY A 130 17.51 -16.84 -13.81
C GLY A 130 16.68 -17.61 -14.83
N TYR A 131 15.71 -18.44 -14.40
CA TYR A 131 14.81 -19.13 -15.33
C TYR A 131 13.76 -18.18 -15.87
N GLY A 132 13.85 -17.89 -17.17
CA GLY A 132 12.91 -17.07 -17.92
C GLY A 132 11.83 -17.89 -18.60
N VAL A 133 10.59 -17.42 -18.55
CA VAL A 133 9.48 -17.95 -19.36
C VAL A 133 8.95 -16.85 -20.29
N PRO A 134 8.92 -17.06 -21.62
CA PRO A 134 8.25 -16.15 -22.53
C PRO A 134 6.73 -16.28 -22.36
N VAL A 135 6.02 -15.16 -22.34
CA VAL A 135 4.57 -15.13 -22.13
C VAL A 135 3.79 -15.53 -23.38
N ALA A 136 4.44 -15.57 -24.55
CA ALA A 136 3.84 -15.85 -25.87
C ALA A 136 3.23 -17.26 -26.06
N GLY A 137 2.96 -18.03 -25.00
CA GLY A 137 2.39 -19.38 -25.09
C GLY A 137 1.36 -19.80 -24.03
N LEU A 138 1.09 -19.02 -22.98
CA LEU A 138 0.20 -19.48 -21.90
C LEU A 138 -0.67 -18.34 -21.36
N GLY A 139 -1.95 -18.36 -21.72
CA GLY A 139 -2.99 -17.46 -21.20
C GLY A 139 -3.40 -17.76 -19.76
N LEU A 140 -2.46 -17.69 -18.81
CA LEU A 140 -2.73 -17.80 -17.38
C LEU A 140 -1.93 -16.74 -16.59
N PRO A 141 -2.48 -16.20 -15.49
CA PRO A 141 -1.71 -15.34 -14.59
C PRO A 141 -0.62 -16.17 -13.92
N PHE A 142 0.65 -15.88 -14.24
CA PHE A 142 1.79 -16.52 -13.59
C PHE A 142 1.85 -16.06 -12.11
N ARG A 143 1.51 -16.97 -11.20
CA ARG A 143 1.96 -16.90 -9.82
C ARG A 143 3.30 -17.63 -9.75
N PHE A 144 4.40 -16.88 -9.69
CA PHE A 144 5.61 -17.44 -9.11
C PHE A 144 5.32 -17.64 -7.63
N ALA A 145 5.07 -18.88 -7.22
CA ALA A 145 5.01 -19.21 -5.81
C ALA A 145 6.42 -19.03 -5.25
N VAL A 146 6.65 -17.90 -4.59
CA VAL A 146 7.70 -17.82 -3.58
C VAL A 146 7.27 -18.81 -2.51
N ARG A 147 7.98 -19.93 -2.39
CA ARG A 147 7.89 -20.73 -1.16
C ARG A 147 8.54 -19.89 -0.08
N SER A 148 7.74 -19.30 0.78
CA SER A 148 8.16 -18.98 2.13
C SER A 148 8.49 -20.32 2.80
N ASP A 149 9.76 -20.53 3.16
CA ASP A 149 10.15 -21.51 4.18
C ASP A 149 9.86 -20.90 5.56
#